data_AF-A0A2S8BC26-F1
#
_entry.id   AF-A0A2S8BC26-F1
#
_cell.length_a   1.000
_cell.length_b   1.000
_cell.length_c   1.000
_cell.angle_alpha   90.00
_cell.angle_beta   90.00
_cell.angle_gamma   90.00
#
_symmetry.space_group_name_H-M   'P 1'
#
loop_
_entity.id
_entity.type
_entity.pdbx_description
1 polymer ?
#
loop_
_entity_poly.entity_id
_entity_poly.type
_entity_poly.pdbx_seq_one_letter_code
_entity_poly.pdbx_strand_id
1 'polypeptide(L)'
;MPQQIGPSAAALEALRAALATQRASAAQADRVLTDVLAAVHAAAVAGAQRLDAVAAEIDAGVANPTGFAADTALGAREFQKFLIAKQREILAVVTEAHQFDATQRDRVEALRAAYSATGGG
;
A
#
# COMPACT_ATOMS: atom_id res chain seq x y z
N MET A 1 1.94 -43.46 -44.03
CA MET A 1 0.76 -43.58 -43.14
C MET A 1 0.90 -42.55 -42.04
N PRO A 2 0.17 -41.42 -42.06
CA PRO A 2 0.26 -40.44 -40.98
C PRO A 2 -0.42 -41.04 -39.74
N GLN A 3 0.29 -41.03 -38.61
CA GLN A 3 -0.27 -41.44 -37.33
C GLN A 3 -1.41 -40.47 -36.99
N GLN A 4 -2.63 -40.99 -37.11
CA GLN A 4 -3.85 -40.29 -36.73
C GLN A 4 -3.78 -40.06 -35.22
N ILE A 5 -3.43 -38.83 -34.83
CA ILE A 5 -3.43 -38.39 -33.43
C ILE A 5 -4.86 -38.60 -32.94
N GLY A 6 -5.07 -39.64 -32.12
CA GLY A 6 -6.40 -40.00 -31.64
C GLY A 6 -7.01 -38.88 -30.80
N PRO A 7 -8.35 -38.79 -30.70
CA PRO A 7 -9.07 -37.75 -29.96
C PRO A 7 -8.61 -37.60 -28.49
N SER A 8 -8.02 -38.62 -27.89
CA SER A 8 -7.42 -38.58 -26.55
C SER A 8 -6.14 -37.74 -26.45
N ALA A 9 -5.30 -37.75 -27.49
CA ALA A 9 -4.07 -36.95 -27.52
C ALA A 9 -4.37 -35.46 -27.71
N ALA A 10 -5.36 -35.12 -28.54
CA ALA A 10 -5.85 -33.75 -28.67
C ALA A 10 -6.46 -33.22 -27.36
N ALA A 11 -7.24 -34.05 -26.66
CA ALA A 11 -7.80 -33.70 -25.35
C ALA A 11 -6.71 -33.48 -24.28
N LEU A 12 -5.65 -34.30 -24.28
CA LEU A 12 -4.52 -34.14 -23.37
C LEU A 12 -3.74 -32.85 -23.64
N GLU A 13 -3.49 -32.50 -24.90
CA GLU A 13 -2.85 -31.24 -25.26
C GLU A 13 -3.71 -30.02 -24.87
N ALA A 14 -5.03 -30.08 -25.07
CA ALA A 14 -5.94 -29.04 -24.61
C ALA A 14 -5.88 -28.86 -23.08
N LEU A 15 -5.87 -29.95 -22.31
CA LEU A 15 -5.72 -29.92 -20.86
C LEU A 15 -4.38 -29.32 -20.43
N ARG A 16 -3.28 -29.69 -21.09
CA ARG A 16 -1.95 -29.14 -20.81
C ARG A 16 -1.89 -27.64 -21.09
N ALA A 17 -2.46 -27.18 -22.20
CA ALA A 17 -2.52 -25.77 -22.55
C ALA A 17 -3.35 -24.96 -21.54
N ALA A 18 -4.50 -25.50 -21.10
CA ALA A 18 -5.33 -24.89 -20.06
C ALA A 18 -4.56 -24.77 -18.73
N LEU A 19 -3.89 -25.85 -18.29
CA LEU A 19 -3.09 -25.87 -17.07
C LEU A 19 -1.89 -24.90 -17.14
N ALA A 20 -1.22 -24.82 -18.30
CA ALA A 20 -0.14 -23.87 -18.52
C ALA A 20 -0.63 -22.41 -18.41
N THR A 21 -1.80 -22.13 -18.98
CA THR A 21 -2.46 -20.81 -18.92
C THR A 21 -2.84 -20.45 -17.48
N GLN A 22 -3.43 -21.39 -16.75
CA GLN A 22 -3.79 -21.24 -15.34
C GLN A 22 -2.57 -20.94 -14.46
N ARG A 23 -1.46 -21.68 -14.64
CA ARG A 23 -0.21 -21.43 -13.91
C ARG A 23 0.42 -20.09 -14.26
N ALA A 24 0.41 -19.70 -15.53
CA ALA A 24 0.93 -18.40 -15.95
C ALA A 24 0.12 -17.25 -15.32
N SER A 25 -1.21 -17.37 -15.27
CA SER A 25 -2.09 -16.41 -14.62
C SER A 25 -1.84 -16.32 -13.11
N ALA A 26 -1.75 -17.47 -12.42
CA ALA A 26 -1.44 -17.52 -10.98
C ALA A 26 -0.08 -16.88 -10.67
N ALA A 27 0.97 -17.23 -11.45
CA ALA A 27 2.30 -16.64 -11.28
C ALA A 27 2.31 -15.13 -11.52
N GLN A 28 1.46 -14.62 -12.42
CA GLN A 28 1.32 -13.18 -12.61
C GLN A 28 0.60 -12.52 -11.42
N ALA A 29 -0.45 -13.15 -10.89
CA ALA A 29 -1.14 -12.67 -9.69
C ALA A 29 -0.19 -12.64 -8.47
N ASP A 30 0.68 -13.64 -8.30
CA ASP A 30 1.67 -13.70 -7.22
C ASP A 30 2.67 -12.54 -7.28
N ARG A 31 3.15 -12.20 -8.48
CA ARG A 31 4.06 -11.06 -8.68
C ARG A 31 3.36 -9.75 -8.30
N VAL A 32 2.14 -9.53 -8.80
CA VAL A 32 1.37 -8.32 -8.50
C VAL A 32 1.06 -8.23 -7.00
N LEU A 33 0.75 -9.34 -6.33
CA LEU A 33 0.57 -9.39 -4.88
C LEU A 33 1.84 -8.97 -4.14
N THR A 34 2.99 -9.49 -4.56
CA THR A 34 4.29 -9.13 -3.96
C THR A 34 4.56 -7.63 -4.11
N ASP A 35 4.29 -7.07 -5.29
CA ASP A 35 4.45 -5.63 -5.54
C ASP A 35 3.49 -4.78 -4.69
N VAL A 36 2.24 -5.21 -4.52
CA VAL A 36 1.27 -4.56 -3.62
C VAL A 36 1.80 -4.55 -2.18
N LEU A 37 2.25 -5.70 -1.68
CA LEU A 37 2.76 -5.83 -0.30
C LEU A 37 4.00 -4.97 -0.07
N ALA A 38 4.94 -4.96 -1.02
CA ALA A 38 6.13 -4.12 -0.94
C ALA A 38 5.76 -2.62 -0.92
N ALA A 39 4.82 -2.20 -1.78
CA ALA A 39 4.35 -0.82 -1.81
C ALA A 39 3.63 -0.41 -0.50
N VAL A 40 2.78 -1.29 0.04
CA VAL A 40 2.09 -1.06 1.32
C VAL A 40 3.08 -0.91 2.46
N HIS A 41 4.07 -1.81 2.55
CA HIS A 41 5.08 -1.73 3.58
C HIS A 41 5.91 -0.45 3.49
N ALA A 42 6.36 -0.09 2.28
CA ALA A 42 7.12 1.13 2.07
C ALA A 42 6.32 2.39 2.45
N ALA A 43 5.04 2.46 2.07
CA ALA A 43 4.16 3.56 2.43
C ALA A 43 3.94 3.66 3.95
N ALA A 44 3.73 2.54 4.63
CA ALA A 44 3.56 2.50 6.08
C ALA A 44 4.81 2.98 6.82
N VAL A 45 5.99 2.52 6.41
CA VAL A 45 7.28 2.94 6.99
C VAL A 45 7.51 4.44 6.77
N ALA A 46 7.27 4.94 5.55
CA ALA A 46 7.41 6.36 5.24
C ALA A 46 6.42 7.24 6.03
N GLY A 47 5.17 6.79 6.20
CA GLY A 47 4.17 7.46 7.03
C GLY A 47 4.60 7.52 8.49
N ALA A 48 5.07 6.41 9.05
CA ALA A 48 5.57 6.36 10.43
C ALA A 48 6.75 7.32 10.63
N GLN A 49 7.75 7.30 9.74
CA GLN A 49 8.90 8.21 9.82
C GLN A 49 8.51 9.69 9.78
N ARG A 50 7.49 10.05 8.97
CA ARG A 50 6.97 11.42 8.92
C ARG A 50 6.27 11.81 10.22
N LEU A 51 5.48 10.90 10.81
CA LEU A 51 4.84 11.15 12.10
C LEU A 51 5.86 11.28 13.23
N ASP A 52 6.91 10.45 13.22
CA ASP A 52 8.02 10.54 14.18
C ASP A 52 8.76 11.86 14.08
N ALA A 53 9.01 12.36 12.86
CA ALA A 53 9.60 13.67 12.64
C ALA A 53 8.71 14.80 13.19
N VAL A 54 7.40 14.75 12.94
CA VAL A 54 6.45 15.72 13.50
C VAL A 54 6.44 15.68 15.03
N ALA A 55 6.46 14.47 15.62
CA ALA A 55 6.54 14.30 17.07
C ALA A 55 7.83 14.92 17.64
N ALA A 56 8.98 14.64 17.04
CA ALA A 56 10.26 15.21 17.46
C ALA A 56 10.28 16.75 17.37
N GLU A 57 9.67 17.33 16.33
CA GLU A 57 9.55 18.79 16.21
C GLU A 57 8.63 19.40 17.28
N ILE A 58 7.52 18.71 17.62
CA ILE A 58 6.64 19.13 18.72
C ILE A 58 7.39 19.06 20.05
N ASP A 59 8.07 17.95 20.33
CA ASP A 59 8.83 17.76 21.57
C ASP A 59 9.93 18.81 21.73
N ALA A 60 10.66 19.12 20.64
CA ALA A 60 11.66 20.18 20.62
C ALA A 60 11.04 21.57 20.89
N GLY A 61 9.87 21.85 20.31
CA GLY A 61 9.14 23.10 20.55
C GLY A 61 8.64 23.24 21.99
N VAL A 62 8.17 22.15 22.59
CA VAL A 62 7.73 22.10 24.00
C VAL A 62 8.92 22.21 24.95
N ALA A 63 10.03 21.53 24.66
CA ALA A 63 11.23 21.54 25.49
C ALA A 63 11.97 22.89 25.48
N ASN A 64 11.71 23.74 24.48
CA ASN A 64 12.26 25.09 24.39
C ASN A 64 11.17 26.19 24.35
N PRO A 65 10.41 26.41 25.45
CA PRO A 65 9.35 27.43 25.50
C PRO A 65 9.87 28.85 25.25
N THR A 66 11.14 29.11 25.60
CA THR A 66 11.84 30.38 25.35
C THR A 66 12.07 30.64 23.87
N GLY A 67 12.15 29.59 23.03
CA GLY A 67 12.25 29.71 21.57
C GLY A 67 11.02 30.38 20.94
N PHE A 68 9.87 30.33 21.61
CA PHE A 68 8.65 31.02 21.22
C PHE A 68 8.33 32.23 22.09
N ALA A 69 9.11 32.51 23.16
CA ALA A 69 8.73 33.47 24.21
C ALA A 69 7.30 33.21 24.74
N ALA A 70 6.98 31.95 24.99
CA ALA A 70 5.62 31.48 25.31
C ALA A 70 5.05 32.03 26.63
N ASP A 71 5.88 32.65 27.46
CA ASP A 71 5.51 33.44 28.65
C ASP A 71 4.84 34.78 28.29
N THR A 72 4.92 35.19 27.03
CA THR A 72 4.23 36.36 26.48
C THR A 72 2.97 35.97 25.72
N ALA A 73 1.98 36.86 25.68
CA ALA A 73 0.76 36.64 24.90
C ALA A 73 1.04 36.45 23.39
N LEU A 74 2.05 37.15 22.86
CA LEU A 74 2.48 37.01 21.47
C LEU A 74 3.09 35.63 21.23
N GLY A 75 4.00 35.20 22.10
CA GLY A 75 4.67 33.90 21.98
C GLY A 75 3.72 32.72 22.14
N ALA A 76 2.76 32.81 23.06
CA ALA A 76 1.70 31.81 23.20
C ALA A 76 0.90 31.66 21.89
N ARG A 77 0.62 32.77 21.19
CA ARG A 77 -0.09 32.76 19.90
C ARG A 77 0.76 32.14 18.79
N GLU A 78 2.05 32.42 18.74
CA GLU A 78 2.95 31.80 17.76
C GLU A 78 3.11 30.30 18.01
N PHE A 79 3.21 29.88 19.27
CA PHE A 79 3.24 28.47 19.63
C PHE A 79 1.93 27.75 19.26
N GLN A 80 0.77 28.38 19.47
CA GLN A 80 -0.51 27.85 19.01
C GLN A 80 -0.56 27.70 17.49
N LYS A 81 -0.08 28.68 16.72
CA LYS A 81 -0.01 28.57 15.24
C LYS A 81 0.90 27.42 14.81
N PHE A 82 2.04 27.26 15.47
CA PHE A 82 2.94 26.13 15.25
C PHE A 82 2.25 24.79 15.48
N LEU A 83 1.55 24.63 16.61
CA LEU A 83 0.81 23.39 16.91
C LEU A 83 -0.32 23.11 15.90
N ILE A 84 -1.05 24.14 15.47
CA ILE A 84 -2.07 24.01 14.42
C ILE A 84 -1.45 23.56 13.09
N ALA A 85 -0.27 24.10 12.74
CA ALA A 85 0.46 23.66 11.55
C ALA A 85 0.86 22.18 11.66
N LYS A 86 1.40 21.74 12.81
CA LYS A 86 1.76 20.33 13.06
C LYS A 86 0.54 19.41 13.02
N GLN A 87 -0.60 19.84 13.56
CA GLN A 87 -1.85 19.08 13.45
C GLN A 87 -2.28 18.88 11.99
N ARG A 88 -2.13 19.91 11.14
CA ARG A 88 -2.43 19.80 9.70
C ARG A 88 -1.47 18.85 9.00
N GLU A 89 -0.19 18.85 9.36
CA GLU A 89 0.79 17.90 8.83
C GLU A 89 0.40 16.45 9.18
N ILE A 90 0.02 16.18 10.43
CA ILE A 90 -0.47 14.85 10.86
C ILE A 90 -1.69 14.43 10.04
N LEU A 91 -2.67 15.32 9.91
CA LEU A 91 -3.88 15.05 9.12
C LEU A 91 -3.56 14.75 7.65
N ALA A 92 -2.59 15.46 7.07
CA ALA A 92 -2.14 15.20 5.70
C ALA A 92 -1.53 13.79 5.57
N VAL A 93 -0.62 13.40 6.47
CA VAL A 93 -0.01 12.06 6.47
C VAL A 93 -1.07 10.96 6.59
N VAL A 94 -2.02 11.12 7.51
CA VAL A 94 -3.10 10.14 7.74
C VAL A 94 -4.05 10.07 6.54
N THR A 95 -4.38 11.22 5.94
CA THR A 95 -5.26 11.27 4.75
C THR A 95 -4.61 10.60 3.55
N GLU A 96 -3.33 10.87 3.30
CA GLU A 96 -2.55 10.23 2.24
C GLU A 96 -2.50 8.70 2.44
N ALA A 97 -2.26 8.25 3.68
CA ALA A 97 -2.28 6.82 4.01
C ALA A 97 -3.64 6.18 3.72
N HIS A 98 -4.74 6.83 4.12
CA HIS A 98 -6.10 6.31 3.84
C HIS A 98 -6.42 6.22 2.34
N GLN A 99 -6.02 7.22 1.55
CA GLN A 99 -6.22 7.22 0.09
C GLN A 99 -5.40 6.11 -0.58
N PHE A 100 -4.16 5.92 -0.12
CA PHE A 100 -3.31 4.84 -0.57
C PHE A 100 -3.90 3.47 -0.22
N ASP A 101 -4.36 3.27 1.01
CA ASP A 101 -4.98 2.02 1.47
C ASP A 101 -6.21 1.66 0.64
N ALA A 102 -7.09 2.63 0.34
CA ALA A 102 -8.24 2.41 -0.52
C ALA A 102 -7.82 1.89 -1.90
N THR A 103 -6.79 2.50 -2.50
CA THR A 103 -6.24 2.09 -3.80
C THR A 103 -5.66 0.67 -3.75
N GLN A 104 -4.95 0.31 -2.68
CA GLN A 104 -4.40 -1.04 -2.55
C GLN A 104 -5.48 -2.10 -2.30
N ARG A 105 -6.56 -1.75 -1.59
CA ARG A 105 -7.71 -2.65 -1.40
C ARG A 105 -8.35 -3.04 -2.72
N ASP A 106 -8.54 -2.08 -3.64
CA ASP A 106 -9.08 -2.36 -4.97
C ASP A 106 -8.18 -3.33 -5.76
N ARG A 107 -6.85 -3.18 -5.63
CA ARG A 107 -5.88 -4.11 -6.26
C ARG A 107 -5.95 -5.50 -5.66
N VAL A 108 -6.09 -5.62 -4.34
CA VAL A 108 -6.23 -6.92 -3.65
C VAL A 108 -7.55 -7.60 -4.04
N GLU A 109 -8.64 -6.86 -4.19
CA GLU A 109 -9.92 -7.42 -4.64
C GLU A 109 -9.83 -7.94 -6.09
N ALA A 110 -9.16 -7.19 -6.98
CA ALA A 110 -8.89 -7.64 -8.34
C ALA A 110 -8.04 -8.93 -8.38
N LEU A 111 -7.04 -9.04 -7.49
CA LEU A 111 -6.24 -10.26 -7.33
C LEU A 111 -7.09 -11.45 -6.85
N ARG A 112 -8.01 -11.22 -5.91
CA ARG A 112 -8.92 -12.26 -5.43
C ARG A 112 -9.78 -12.84 -6.55
N ALA A 113 -10.25 -11.99 -7.47
CA ALA A 113 -10.96 -12.43 -8.67
C ALA A 113 -10.06 -13.26 -9.60
N ALA A 114 -8.81 -12.84 -9.81
CA ALA A 114 -7.84 -13.58 -10.64
C ALA A 114 -7.49 -14.97 -10.07
N TYR A 115 -7.35 -15.09 -8.75
CA TYR A 115 -7.17 -16.39 -8.09
C TYR A 115 -8.41 -17.27 -8.16
N SER A 116 -9.61 -16.68 -8.06
CA SER A 116 -10.85 -17.44 -8.16
C SER A 116 -11.07 -18.00 -9.58
N ALA A 117 -10.73 -17.21 -10.60
CA ALA A 117 -10.75 -17.65 -12.01
C ALA A 117 -9.70 -18.73 -12.33
N THR A 118 -8.63 -18.81 -11.53
CA THR A 118 -7.62 -19.87 -11.64
C THR A 118 -7.88 -21.03 -10.70
N GLY A 119 -8.76 -20.94 -9.70
CA GLY A 119 -9.11 -22.04 -8.80
C GLY A 119 -10.41 -22.77 -9.15
N GLY A 120 -11.27 -22.18 -9.99
CA GLY A 120 -12.59 -22.72 -10.33
C GLY A 120 -12.58 -23.62 -11.57
N GLY A 121 -12.62 -24.94 -11.35
CA GLY A 121 -13.02 -25.97 -12.29
C GLY A 121 -13.99 -26.93 -11.61
#